data_AF-A0A351L9H4-F1
#
_entry.id   AF-A0A351L9H4-F1
#
_cell.length_a   1.000
_cell.length_b   1.000
_cell.length_c   1.000
_cell.angle_alpha   90.00
_cell.angle_beta   90.00
_cell.angle_gamma   90.00
#
_symmetry.space_group_name_H-M   'P 1'
#
loop_
_entity.id
_entity.type
_entity.pdbx_description
1 polymer ?
#
loop_
_entity_poly.entity_id
_entity_poly.type
_entity_poly.pdbx_seq_one_letter_code
_entity_poly.pdbx_strand_id
1 'polypeptide(L)'
;MFSSGGTASIVDAIESFEGTAVVPTKSLASILSHYPSFQNSKLLKIDTDGFDFYIIQTSIEFINKLCPVLYFEYDITFNHKGEEAGLETIQTLFDIGYEYFIVYDNYGNYLISLSNQEYDRFLDLTAYLASNRKKSGTPAVHYFDICAFTDNDIDLFEAIRLMEINLD
;
A
#
# COMPACT_ATOMS: atom_id res chain seq x y z
N MET A 1 25.04 15.02 2.78
CA MET A 1 24.50 14.79 1.43
C MET A 1 23.05 14.41 1.62
N PHE A 2 22.12 15.33 1.35
CA PHE A 2 20.71 14.99 1.31
C PHE A 2 20.47 14.28 -0.02
N SER A 3 20.23 12.97 0.02
CA SER A 3 19.65 12.31 -1.15
C SER A 3 18.24 12.85 -1.30
N SER A 4 18.00 13.59 -2.38
CA SER A 4 16.65 13.83 -2.86
C SER A 4 16.08 12.48 -3.28
N GLY A 5 15.45 11.76 -2.34
CA GLY A 5 14.56 10.66 -2.66
C GLY A 5 13.41 11.28 -3.43
N GLY A 6 13.46 11.18 -4.76
CA GLY A 6 12.46 11.76 -5.63
C GLY A 6 11.23 10.88 -5.61
N THR A 7 10.30 11.12 -4.69
CA THR A 7 8.91 10.70 -4.87
C THR A 7 8.35 11.51 -6.03
N ALA A 8 7.86 10.83 -7.06
CA ALA A 8 7.26 11.50 -8.21
C ALA A 8 5.88 11.99 -7.81
N SER A 9 5.76 13.28 -7.47
CA SER A 9 4.53 13.91 -7.03
C SER A 9 3.69 14.39 -8.22
N ILE A 10 2.41 14.00 -8.26
CA ILE A 10 1.43 14.54 -9.20
C ILE A 10 1.22 16.05 -9.02
N VAL A 11 1.43 16.57 -7.81
CA VAL A 11 1.36 18.01 -7.50
C VAL A 11 2.46 18.75 -8.26
N ASP A 12 3.69 18.24 -8.21
CA ASP A 12 4.84 18.84 -8.90
C ASP A 12 4.67 18.78 -10.44
N ALA A 13 4.04 17.72 -10.93
CA ALA A 13 3.71 17.55 -12.35
C ALA A 13 2.64 18.55 -12.84
N ILE A 14 1.74 19.00 -11.97
CA ILE A 14 0.71 20.01 -12.30
C ILE A 14 1.29 21.42 -12.19
N GLU A 15 2.09 21.69 -11.15
CA GLU A 15 2.67 23.02 -10.90
C GLU A 15 3.73 23.44 -11.94
N SER A 16 4.38 22.47 -12.59
CA SER A 16 5.38 22.72 -13.64
C SER A 16 4.80 23.17 -14.99
N PHE A 17 3.48 23.18 -15.15
CA PHE A 17 2.79 23.68 -16.34
C PHE A 17 2.14 25.05 -16.08
N GLU A 18 2.49 26.08 -16.85
CA GLU A 18 1.75 27.35 -16.88
C GLU A 18 0.36 27.14 -17.54
N GLY A 19 -0.62 26.68 -16.77
CA GLY A 19 -2.02 26.46 -17.18
C GLY A 19 -2.77 25.47 -16.29
N THR A 20 -4.06 25.23 -16.56
CA THR A 20 -4.79 24.10 -15.97
C THR A 20 -4.32 22.79 -16.62
N ALA A 21 -3.25 22.21 -16.10
CA ALA A 21 -2.78 20.89 -16.54
C ALA A 21 -3.82 19.83 -16.16
N VAL A 22 -4.29 19.09 -17.15
CA VAL A 22 -5.14 17.90 -16.93
C VAL A 22 -4.21 16.69 -17.03
N VAL A 23 -4.06 15.96 -15.93
CA VAL A 23 -3.33 14.69 -15.92
C VAL A 23 -4.32 13.58 -16.31
N PRO A 24 -4.21 12.96 -17.51
CA PRO A 24 -5.11 11.89 -17.91
C PRO A 24 -4.86 10.65 -17.04
N THR A 25 -5.92 10.13 -16.40
CA THR A 25 -5.85 8.90 -15.61
C THR A 25 -6.50 7.74 -16.36
N LYS A 26 -6.03 6.52 -16.08
CA LYS A 26 -6.61 5.27 -16.58
C LYS A 26 -6.76 4.31 -15.42
N SER A 27 -7.85 3.53 -15.40
CA SER A 27 -7.99 2.44 -14.43
C SER A 27 -6.97 1.34 -14.69
N LEU A 28 -6.61 0.60 -13.64
CA LEU A 28 -5.74 -0.58 -13.76
C LEU A 28 -6.29 -1.58 -14.77
N ALA A 29 -7.61 -1.83 -14.75
CA ALA A 29 -8.27 -2.70 -15.71
C ALA A 29 -8.07 -2.24 -17.17
N SER A 30 -8.18 -0.93 -17.43
CA SER A 30 -7.93 -0.36 -18.77
C SER A 30 -6.47 -0.54 -19.17
N ILE A 31 -5.51 -0.28 -18.27
CA ILE A 31 -4.09 -0.48 -18.54
C ILE A 31 -3.80 -1.94 -18.92
N LEU A 32 -4.28 -2.90 -18.13
CA LEU A 32 -3.99 -4.32 -18.34
C LEU A 32 -4.68 -4.92 -19.57
N SER A 33 -5.77 -4.33 -20.03
CA SER A 33 -6.38 -4.70 -21.32
C SER A 33 -5.46 -4.35 -22.51
N HIS A 34 -4.65 -3.30 -22.38
CA HIS A 34 -3.67 -2.90 -23.39
C HIS A 34 -2.33 -3.63 -23.27
N TYR A 35 -2.04 -4.22 -22.11
CA TYR A 35 -0.81 -4.97 -21.87
C TYR A 35 -1.06 -6.40 -21.36
N PRO A 36 -1.50 -7.32 -22.25
CA PRO A 36 -1.87 -8.69 -21.86
C PRO A 36 -0.76 -9.50 -21.17
N SER A 37 0.52 -9.17 -21.43
CA SER A 37 1.66 -9.82 -20.78
C SER A 37 1.66 -9.69 -19.26
N PHE A 38 1.01 -8.65 -18.71
CA PHE A 38 0.89 -8.42 -17.26
C PHE A 38 -0.38 -9.01 -16.66
N GLN A 39 -1.24 -9.69 -17.43
CA GLN A 39 -2.48 -10.28 -16.92
C GLN A 39 -2.25 -11.51 -16.03
N ASN A 40 -1.02 -12.02 -15.95
CA ASN A 40 -0.64 -13.13 -15.09
C ASN A 40 0.48 -12.73 -14.11
N SER A 41 0.64 -11.44 -13.83
CA SER A 41 1.64 -10.95 -12.88
C SER A 41 1.34 -11.48 -11.47
N LYS A 42 2.38 -11.98 -10.80
CA LYS A 42 2.29 -12.45 -9.41
C LYS A 42 2.52 -11.39 -8.36
N LEU A 43 3.01 -10.23 -8.75
CA LEU A 43 3.20 -9.06 -7.89
C LEU A 43 2.49 -7.87 -8.50
N LEU A 44 1.72 -7.16 -7.69
CA LEU A 44 1.18 -5.85 -8.00
C LEU A 44 1.68 -4.87 -6.93
N LYS A 45 2.64 -4.02 -7.32
CA LYS A 45 3.08 -2.89 -6.51
C LYS A 45 2.24 -1.66 -6.84
N ILE A 46 1.71 -1.00 -5.82
CA ILE A 46 0.93 0.23 -5.92
C ILE A 46 1.62 1.26 -5.02
N ASP A 47 2.14 2.33 -5.63
CA ASP A 47 2.93 3.35 -4.94
C ASP A 47 2.62 4.67 -5.66
N THR A 48 1.50 5.28 -5.26
CA THR A 48 0.81 6.30 -6.06
C THR A 48 0.35 7.49 -5.23
N ASP A 49 1.27 8.27 -4.67
CA ASP A 49 0.98 9.53 -3.98
C ASP A 49 -0.25 9.47 -3.04
N GLY A 50 -0.44 8.38 -2.29
CA GLY A 50 -1.58 8.17 -1.39
C GLY A 50 -2.93 7.80 -2.03
N PHE A 51 -2.95 7.48 -3.32
CA PHE A 51 -4.13 6.93 -4.02
C PHE A 51 -4.26 5.42 -3.90
N ASP A 52 -3.36 4.75 -3.18
CA ASP A 52 -3.25 3.28 -3.18
C ASP A 52 -4.53 2.61 -2.67
N PHE A 53 -5.16 3.12 -1.61
CA PHE A 53 -6.47 2.65 -1.13
C PHE A 53 -7.54 2.74 -2.23
N TYR A 54 -7.61 3.88 -2.94
CA TYR A 54 -8.58 4.06 -4.01
C TYR A 54 -8.34 3.11 -5.19
N ILE A 55 -7.07 2.90 -5.57
CA ILE A 55 -6.70 1.97 -6.64
C ILE A 55 -7.06 0.54 -6.26
N ILE A 56 -6.79 0.11 -5.03
CA ILE A 56 -7.15 -1.23 -4.53
C ILE A 56 -8.68 -1.41 -4.59
N GLN A 57 -9.42 -0.48 -3.98
CA GLN A 57 -10.88 -0.55 -3.91
C GLN A 57 -11.54 -0.59 -5.30
N THR A 58 -11.08 0.25 -6.23
CA THR A 58 -11.63 0.30 -7.59
C THR A 58 -11.13 -0.82 -8.50
N SER A 59 -10.11 -1.57 -8.09
CA SER A 59 -9.54 -2.70 -8.83
C SER A 59 -9.86 -4.05 -8.19
N ILE A 60 -10.79 -4.11 -7.23
CA ILE A 60 -10.99 -5.28 -6.39
C ILE A 60 -11.38 -6.54 -7.18
N GLU A 61 -12.23 -6.41 -8.20
CA GLU A 61 -12.61 -7.54 -9.07
C GLU A 61 -11.41 -8.17 -9.76
N PHE A 62 -10.45 -7.32 -10.15
CA PHE A 62 -9.23 -7.76 -10.81
C PHE A 62 -8.25 -8.40 -9.82
N ILE A 63 -8.05 -7.77 -8.66
CA ILE A 63 -7.18 -8.27 -7.59
C ILE A 63 -7.67 -9.63 -7.11
N ASN A 64 -8.97 -9.77 -6.84
CA ASN A 64 -9.60 -11.03 -6.43
C ASN A 64 -9.45 -12.12 -7.50
N LYS A 65 -9.52 -11.75 -8.79
CA LYS A 65 -9.37 -12.73 -9.88
C LYS A 65 -7.93 -13.23 -10.03
N LEU A 66 -6.94 -12.34 -9.90
CA LEU A 66 -5.54 -12.69 -10.13
C LEU A 66 -4.82 -13.23 -8.89
N CYS A 67 -5.30 -12.86 -7.70
CA CYS A 67 -4.65 -13.14 -6.43
C CYS A 67 -3.12 -12.84 -6.47
N PRO A 68 -2.68 -11.63 -6.86
CA PRO A 68 -1.26 -11.30 -6.80
C PRO A 68 -0.84 -11.08 -5.35
N VAL A 69 0.45 -11.23 -5.05
CA VAL A 69 1.04 -10.55 -3.89
C VAL A 69 0.88 -9.05 -4.10
N LEU A 70 0.31 -8.35 -3.12
CA LEU A 70 0.13 -6.90 -3.18
C LEU A 70 1.22 -6.23 -2.38
N TYR A 71 1.81 -5.17 -2.91
CA TYR A 71 2.72 -4.30 -2.16
C TYR A 71 2.23 -2.86 -2.30
N PHE A 72 1.82 -2.21 -1.21
CA PHE A 72 1.20 -0.90 -1.30
C PHE A 72 1.53 0.02 -0.12
N GLU A 73 1.49 1.34 -0.38
CA GLU A 73 1.62 2.35 0.65
C GLU A 73 0.31 2.48 1.46
N TYR A 74 0.44 2.41 2.78
CA TYR A 74 -0.62 2.67 3.75
C TYR A 74 -0.45 4.08 4.32
N ASP A 75 -0.84 5.08 3.54
CA ASP A 75 -0.84 6.49 3.95
C ASP A 75 -2.26 6.99 4.26
N ILE A 76 -2.47 7.37 5.53
CA ILE A 76 -3.75 7.89 6.03
C ILE A 76 -3.93 9.40 5.83
N THR A 77 -3.00 10.08 5.16
CA THR A 77 -2.99 11.56 5.08
C THR A 77 -3.53 12.16 3.80
N PHE A 78 -3.63 11.37 2.73
CA PHE A 78 -4.06 11.88 1.44
C PHE A 78 -5.50 12.41 1.45
N ASN A 79 -6.36 11.84 2.31
CA ASN A 79 -7.75 12.28 2.43
C ASN A 79 -8.18 12.39 3.90
N HIS A 80 -9.19 13.22 4.18
CA HIS A 80 -9.71 13.49 5.53
C HIS A 80 -10.34 12.26 6.22
N LYS A 81 -10.55 11.18 5.49
CA LYS A 81 -11.06 9.88 5.94
C LYS A 81 -9.98 8.79 5.83
N GLY A 82 -8.70 9.14 5.79
CA GLY A 82 -7.64 8.18 5.48
C GLY A 82 -7.53 7.04 6.49
N GLU A 83 -7.83 7.30 7.77
CA GLU A 83 -7.93 6.27 8.81
C GLU A 83 -9.03 5.24 8.47
N GLU A 84 -10.24 5.71 8.09
CA GLU A 84 -11.38 4.86 7.70
C GLU A 84 -11.07 4.11 6.39
N ALA A 85 -10.58 4.81 5.37
CA ALA A 85 -10.26 4.24 4.07
C ALA A 85 -9.16 3.16 4.13
N GLY A 86 -8.15 3.35 4.97
CA GLY A 86 -7.09 2.36 5.18
C GLY A 86 -7.65 1.08 5.80
N LEU A 87 -8.44 1.22 6.87
CA LEU A 87 -9.06 0.07 7.56
C LEU A 87 -10.07 -0.66 6.67
N GLU A 88 -10.89 0.07 5.92
CA GLU A 88 -11.79 -0.49 4.90
C GLU A 88 -11.02 -1.26 3.84
N THR A 89 -9.84 -0.76 3.42
CA THR A 89 -8.97 -1.45 2.46
C THR A 89 -8.44 -2.75 3.02
N ILE A 90 -7.98 -2.77 4.28
CA ILE A 90 -7.55 -4.01 4.95
C ILE A 90 -8.71 -5.01 5.05
N GLN A 91 -9.89 -4.56 5.50
CA GLN A 91 -11.08 -5.43 5.58
C GLN A 91 -11.45 -5.99 4.20
N THR A 92 -11.40 -5.17 3.16
CA THR A 92 -11.71 -5.59 1.79
C THR A 92 -10.73 -6.68 1.33
N LEU A 93 -9.43 -6.55 1.66
CA LEU A 93 -8.43 -7.58 1.34
C LEU A 93 -8.70 -8.88 2.10
N PHE A 94 -9.10 -8.81 3.37
CA PHE A 94 -9.50 -10.00 4.14
C PHE A 94 -10.68 -10.70 3.47
N ASP A 95 -11.69 -9.92 3.05
CA ASP A 95 -12.93 -10.44 2.45
C ASP A 95 -12.69 -11.16 1.12
N ILE A 96 -11.61 -10.81 0.39
CA ILE A 96 -11.22 -11.47 -0.86
C ILE A 96 -10.09 -12.49 -0.70
N GLY A 97 -9.75 -12.88 0.54
CA GLY A 97 -8.88 -14.03 0.81
C GLY A 97 -7.38 -13.71 0.97
N TYR A 98 -7.02 -12.45 1.23
CA TYR A 98 -5.67 -12.15 1.73
C TYR A 98 -5.59 -12.49 3.22
N GLU A 99 -4.62 -13.32 3.58
CA GLU A 99 -4.51 -13.92 4.90
C GLU A 99 -3.28 -13.44 5.67
N TYR A 100 -2.19 -13.12 4.98
CA TYR A 100 -0.91 -12.80 5.61
C TYR A 100 -0.39 -11.44 5.15
N PHE A 101 0.21 -10.70 6.08
CA PHE A 101 0.64 -9.33 5.87
C PHE A 101 2.02 -9.11 6.49
N ILE A 102 2.89 -8.40 5.79
CA ILE A 102 4.13 -7.85 6.34
C ILE A 102 4.03 -6.33 6.25
N VAL A 103 4.27 -5.67 7.37
CA VAL A 103 4.23 -4.21 7.50
C VAL A 103 5.65 -3.72 7.69
N TYR A 104 6.01 -2.70 6.92
CA TYR A 104 7.29 -2.01 6.98
C TYR A 104 7.07 -0.55 7.38
N ASP A 105 8.04 0.05 8.07
CA ASP A 105 8.04 1.51 8.26
C ASP A 105 8.43 2.24 6.96
N ASN A 106 8.32 3.57 6.95
CA ASN A 106 8.63 4.41 5.79
C ASN A 106 10.13 4.45 5.40
N TYR A 107 10.99 3.70 6.10
CA TYR A 107 12.40 3.51 5.73
C TYR A 107 12.65 2.11 5.15
N GLY A 108 11.60 1.28 5.03
CA GLY A 108 11.68 -0.10 4.59
C GLY A 108 12.13 -1.06 5.70
N ASN A 109 12.14 -0.64 6.97
CA ASN A 109 12.46 -1.58 8.05
C ASN A 109 11.26 -2.45 8.35
N TYR A 110 11.49 -3.76 8.50
CA TYR A 110 10.46 -4.69 8.97
C TYR A 110 9.92 -4.24 10.33
N LEU A 111 8.60 -4.01 10.39
CA LEU A 111 7.90 -3.60 11.61
C LEU A 111 7.22 -4.79 12.27
N ILE A 112 6.36 -5.49 11.53
CA ILE A 112 5.57 -6.61 12.04
C ILE A 112 5.01 -7.49 10.90
N SER A 113 4.80 -8.76 11.19
CA SER A 113 4.00 -9.68 10.37
C SER A 113 2.67 -9.99 11.05
N LEU A 114 1.57 -9.98 10.30
CA LEU A 114 0.19 -10.16 10.80
C LEU A 114 -0.57 -11.17 9.95
N SER A 115 -1.67 -11.69 10.52
CA SER A 115 -2.68 -12.47 9.82
C SER A 115 -4.04 -11.74 9.74
N ASN A 116 -4.95 -12.24 8.91
CA ASN A 116 -6.32 -11.71 8.80
C ASN A 116 -7.18 -11.89 10.07
N GLN A 117 -6.69 -12.65 11.07
CA GLN A 117 -7.33 -12.78 12.37
C GLN A 117 -6.95 -11.65 13.34
N GLU A 118 -6.04 -10.76 12.92
CA GLU A 118 -5.44 -9.72 13.76
C GLU A 118 -5.89 -8.31 13.33
N TYR A 119 -7.16 -8.15 12.93
CA TYR A 119 -7.73 -6.85 12.53
C TYR A 119 -7.45 -5.73 13.56
N ASP A 120 -7.54 -6.05 14.85
CA ASP A 120 -7.26 -5.09 15.94
C ASP A 120 -5.81 -4.54 15.88
N ARG A 121 -4.86 -5.29 15.31
CA ARG A 121 -3.49 -4.79 15.10
C ARG A 121 -3.43 -3.72 14.02
N PHE A 122 -4.28 -3.80 13.00
CA PHE A 122 -4.41 -2.74 12.00
C PHE A 122 -5.08 -1.49 12.58
N LEU A 123 -6.02 -1.65 13.53
CA LEU A 123 -6.53 -0.52 14.33
C LEU A 123 -5.42 0.16 15.12
N ASP A 124 -4.59 -0.62 15.82
CA ASP A 124 -3.45 -0.10 16.59
C ASP A 124 -2.43 0.63 15.69
N LEU A 125 -2.07 0.04 14.53
CA LEU A 125 -1.16 0.64 13.55
C LEU A 125 -1.72 1.95 12.98
N THR A 126 -3.01 1.99 12.65
CA THR A 126 -3.70 3.20 12.16
C THR A 126 -3.72 4.28 13.24
N ALA A 127 -4.06 3.91 14.48
CA ALA A 127 -4.04 4.80 15.63
C ALA A 127 -2.63 5.33 15.92
N TYR A 128 -1.60 4.51 15.71
CA TYR A 128 -0.20 4.94 15.81
C TYR A 128 0.12 6.03 14.78
N LEU A 129 -0.20 5.84 13.50
CA LEU A 129 0.01 6.86 12.46
C LEU A 129 -0.70 8.18 12.80
N ALA A 130 -1.96 8.10 13.24
CA ALA A 130 -2.73 9.27 13.63
C ALA A 130 -2.13 9.97 14.87
N SER A 131 -1.71 9.21 15.88
CA SER A 131 -1.20 9.74 17.14
C SER A 131 0.20 10.35 17.01
N ASN A 132 1.07 9.74 16.19
CA ASN A 132 2.43 10.22 15.98
C ASN A 132 2.39 11.63 15.36
N ARG A 133 1.46 11.89 14.44
CA ARG A 133 1.26 13.22 13.83
C ARG A 133 0.74 14.25 14.83
N LYS A 134 -0.28 13.86 15.61
CA LYS A 134 -0.96 14.77 16.55
C LYS A 134 -0.09 15.17 17.74
N LYS A 135 0.78 14.27 18.24
CA LYS A 135 1.53 14.49 19.50
C LYS A 135 2.91 15.10 19.32
N SER A 136 3.70 14.71 18.31
CA SER A 136 5.10 15.15 18.19
C SER A 136 5.29 16.39 17.31
N GLY A 137 4.27 16.84 16.55
CA GLY A 137 4.37 17.97 15.62
C GLY A 137 5.22 17.69 14.36
N THR A 138 6.09 16.67 14.42
CA THR A 138 6.77 16.07 13.27
C THR A 138 6.59 14.55 13.36
N PRO A 139 5.91 13.91 12.39
CA PRO A 139 5.74 12.46 12.40
C PRO A 139 7.09 11.75 12.30
N ALA A 140 7.32 10.76 13.16
CA ALA A 140 8.49 9.90 13.06
C ALA A 140 8.33 8.84 11.96
N VAL A 141 7.08 8.39 11.77
CA VAL A 141 6.68 7.45 10.72
C VAL A 141 5.52 8.06 9.96
N HIS A 142 5.70 8.21 8.64
CA HIS A 142 4.72 8.88 7.79
C HIS A 142 3.64 7.91 7.31
N TYR A 143 4.06 6.80 6.74
CA TYR A 143 3.20 5.74 6.22
C TYR A 143 3.83 4.40 6.58
N PHE A 144 3.12 3.34 6.25
CA PHE A 144 3.69 2.01 6.19
C PHE A 144 3.71 1.53 4.75
N ASP A 145 4.65 0.65 4.40
CA ASP A 145 4.45 -0.23 3.25
C ASP A 145 3.86 -1.55 3.74
N ILE A 146 2.88 -2.08 3.02
CA ILE A 146 2.23 -3.35 3.33
C ILE A 146 2.40 -4.31 2.17
N CYS A 147 2.97 -5.48 2.46
CA CYS A 147 3.01 -6.62 1.57
C CYS A 147 1.95 -7.63 2.00
N ALA A 148 0.94 -7.89 1.17
CA ALA A 148 -0.18 -8.77 1.46
C ALA A 148 -0.16 -10.03 0.58
N PHE A 149 -0.45 -11.18 1.18
CA PHE A 149 -0.38 -12.50 0.59
C PHE A 149 -1.69 -13.26 0.78
N THR A 150 -2.05 -14.09 -0.19
CA THR A 150 -3.11 -15.09 -0.03
C THR A 150 -2.54 -16.37 0.57
N ASP A 151 -3.39 -17.30 0.99
CA ASP A 151 -2.95 -18.61 1.49
C ASP A 151 -2.13 -19.41 0.46
N ASN A 152 -2.39 -19.20 -0.84
CA ASN A 152 -1.61 -19.82 -1.90
C ASN A 152 -0.14 -19.38 -1.94
N ASP A 153 0.20 -18.25 -1.30
CA ASP A 153 1.53 -17.64 -1.28
C ASP A 153 2.14 -17.64 0.14
N ILE A 154 1.67 -18.52 1.04
CA ILE A 154 2.18 -18.65 2.41
C ILE A 154 3.68 -18.99 2.45
N ASP A 155 4.16 -19.75 1.48
CA ASP A 155 5.58 -20.09 1.35
C ASP A 155 6.44 -18.85 1.10
N LEU A 156 5.96 -17.92 0.28
CA LEU A 156 6.60 -16.62 0.04
C LEU A 156 6.55 -15.74 1.28
N PHE A 157 5.40 -15.67 1.96
CA PHE A 157 5.26 -14.92 3.21
C PHE A 157 6.27 -15.39 4.26
N GLU A 158 6.33 -16.70 4.53
CA GLU A 158 7.27 -17.27 5.52
C GLU A 158 8.72 -17.07 5.11
N ALA A 159 9.05 -17.23 3.82
CA ALA A 159 10.40 -17.02 3.32
C ALA A 159 10.86 -15.56 3.51
N ILE A 160 10.03 -14.58 3.11
CA ILE A 160 10.35 -13.16 3.26
C ILE A 160 10.45 -12.80 4.74
N ARG A 161 9.46 -13.19 5.55
CA ARG A 161 9.46 -12.94 6.99
C ARG A 161 10.72 -13.50 7.68
N LEU A 162 11.16 -14.70 7.28
CA LEU A 162 12.38 -15.30 7.81
C LEU A 162 13.63 -14.52 7.41
N MET A 163 13.68 -13.95 6.19
CA MET A 163 14.77 -13.08 5.77
C MET A 163 14.82 -11.80 6.60
N GLU A 164 13.67 -11.16 6.85
CA GLU A 164 13.57 -9.94 7.67
C GLU A 164 14.01 -10.17 9.12
N ILE A 165 13.61 -11.29 9.71
CA ILE A 165 13.95 -11.63 11.11
C ILE A 165 15.44 -11.96 11.27
N ASN A 166 16.06 -12.53 10.24
CA ASN A 166 17.47 -12.96 10.26
C ASN A 166 18.41 -11.98 9.55
N LEU A 167 18.06 -10.70 9.49
CA LEU A 167 18.97 -9.67 8.98
C LEU A 167 20.22 -9.59 9.89
N ASP A 168 21.32 -10.21 9.42
CA ASP A 168 22.71 -9.97 9.87
C ASP A 168 23.28 -8.71 9.22
#